data_AF-A0A1V3XCB4-F1
#
_entry.id   AF-A0A1V3XCB4-F1
#
_cell.length_a   1.000
_cell.length_b   1.000
_cell.length_c   1.000
_cell.angle_alpha   90.00
_cell.angle_beta   90.00
_cell.angle_gamma   90.00
#
_symmetry.space_group_name_H-M   'P 1'
#
loop_
_entity.id
_entity.type
_entity.pdbx_description
1 polymer ?
#
loop_
_entity_poly.entity_id
_entity_poly.type
_entity_poly.pdbx_seq_one_letter_code
_entity_poly.pdbx_strand_id
1 'polypeptide(L)'
;MSTVWRNWAGEQLCAPSQIVRPTSEAELAEVVVKAAQRGERVRAVGTGHSFTDCACTDGVMVDMAGMQRVIDVDVATGLATVQGGARLHPLFAQLAERGLGLENQGDIDKQSITGATATATHGTGARFTNVSAQVVSLRLVTAGGDILTLSEGDDYLAARVSIGALGVISQVTLRVVPLFTLHRDDELRPLADTLERLDEQVDGNDHFEFFVFPYGDTALTRTTRRSDEKPRPLPVWKRRINDYAENAALSLICRTGRQFPSAAPALNRLMTNLMSPATVQDHGWKVYASARNVKFTEMEYAIPREHAREGVQRVIDLVRRRNLPIMFPLEVRFGAPTMPSCRPRMTATPATSPCTSTPAWSSKPISAPSKRSWTNMRAVRIGVSATIRAPARFVIGIPLGIASRRSAIASTPTGSSSTTTPGGSSAPDGATNGTTCRDQSPWLATC
;
A
#
# COMPACT_ATOMS: atom_id res chain seq x y z
N MET A 1 16.56 27.40 -10.13
CA MET A 1 16.91 26.20 -9.33
C MET A 1 15.73 25.25 -9.43
N SER A 2 15.92 24.01 -9.89
CA SER A 2 14.84 23.01 -9.90
C SER A 2 14.53 22.60 -8.47
N THR A 3 13.24 22.61 -8.08
CA THR A 3 12.82 22.15 -6.75
C THR A 3 13.06 20.64 -6.65
N VAL A 4 13.93 20.21 -5.73
CA VAL A 4 14.15 18.79 -5.48
C VAL A 4 13.18 18.32 -4.40
N TRP A 5 12.37 17.31 -4.73
CA TRP A 5 11.48 16.66 -3.78
C TRP A 5 12.09 15.37 -3.26
N ARG A 6 11.84 15.05 -1.99
CA ARG A 6 12.33 13.85 -1.31
C ARG A 6 11.24 13.25 -0.42
N ASN A 7 11.09 11.92 -0.46
CA ASN A 7 10.14 11.23 0.41
C ASN A 7 10.60 11.22 1.89
N TRP A 8 9.72 10.79 2.80
CA TRP A 8 9.96 10.78 4.25
C TRP A 8 11.22 9.99 4.63
N ALA A 9 11.36 8.78 4.08
CA ALA A 9 12.53 7.93 4.24
C ALA A 9 13.78 8.64 3.72
N GLY A 10 13.67 9.21 2.53
CA GLY A 10 14.74 9.92 1.84
C GLY A 10 15.44 9.09 0.76
N GLU A 11 14.86 7.96 0.36
CA GLU A 11 15.39 7.12 -0.71
C GLU A 11 14.89 7.54 -2.09
N GLN A 12 13.70 8.12 -2.15
CA GLN A 12 13.11 8.59 -3.40
C GLN A 12 13.39 10.08 -3.56
N LEU A 13 13.99 10.45 -4.69
CA LEU A 13 14.29 11.81 -5.08
C LEU A 13 13.83 12.05 -6.51
N CYS A 14 13.18 13.19 -6.74
CA CYS A 14 12.82 13.63 -8.09
C CYS A 14 12.86 15.15 -8.18
N ALA A 15 12.90 15.67 -9.41
CA ALA A 15 12.93 17.09 -9.69
C ALA A 15 11.69 17.44 -10.55
N PRO A 16 10.51 17.63 -9.92
CA PRO A 16 9.33 18.07 -10.64
C PRO A 16 9.56 19.44 -11.30
N SER A 17 8.96 19.66 -12.47
CA SER A 17 8.99 20.95 -13.17
C SER A 17 8.39 22.07 -12.31
N GLN A 18 7.38 21.73 -11.51
CA GLN A 18 6.79 22.61 -10.49
C GLN A 18 6.07 21.80 -9.41
N ILE A 19 5.92 22.40 -8.23
CA ILE A 19 5.06 21.90 -7.16
C ILE A 19 3.92 22.89 -6.97
N VAL A 20 2.68 22.42 -7.14
CA VAL A 20 1.47 23.24 -7.00
C VAL A 20 0.62 22.72 -5.86
N ARG A 21 0.03 23.61 -5.06
CA ARG A 21 -0.80 23.27 -3.90
C ARG A 21 -2.22 23.84 -4.08
N PRO A 22 -3.10 23.15 -4.82
CA PRO A 22 -4.48 23.59 -5.00
C PRO A 22 -5.25 23.54 -3.68
N THR A 23 -6.24 24.41 -3.54
CA THR A 23 -7.10 24.54 -2.36
C THR A 23 -8.57 24.15 -2.63
N SER A 24 -8.89 23.88 -3.89
CA SER A 24 -10.21 23.48 -4.38
C SER A 24 -10.12 22.44 -5.51
N GLU A 25 -11.22 21.75 -5.78
CA GLU A 25 -11.30 20.81 -6.91
C GLU A 25 -11.17 21.51 -8.27
N ALA A 26 -11.67 22.74 -8.38
CA ALA A 26 -11.58 23.54 -9.60
C ALA A 26 -10.11 23.91 -9.91
N GLU A 27 -9.37 24.40 -8.91
CA GLU A 27 -7.93 24.67 -9.05
C GLU A 27 -7.15 23.39 -9.39
N LEU A 28 -7.50 22.27 -8.74
CA LEU A 28 -6.88 20.98 -9.04
C LEU A 28 -7.11 20.55 -10.49
N ALA A 29 -8.34 20.65 -10.99
CA ALA A 29 -8.69 20.34 -12.37
C ALA A 29 -7.94 21.26 -13.35
N GLU A 30 -7.88 22.57 -13.07
CA GLU A 30 -7.16 23.53 -13.88
C GLU A 30 -5.65 23.20 -13.97
N VAL A 31 -5.03 22.82 -12.85
CA VAL A 31 -3.63 22.39 -12.81
C VAL A 31 -3.40 21.16 -13.69
N VAL A 32 -4.29 20.17 -13.61
CA VAL A 32 -4.20 18.94 -14.40
C VAL A 32 -4.34 19.25 -15.90
N VAL A 33 -5.35 20.03 -16.29
CA VAL A 33 -5.59 20.42 -17.69
C VAL A 33 -4.40 21.20 -18.25
N LYS A 34 -3.89 22.18 -17.51
CA LYS A 34 -2.74 22.98 -17.92
C LYS A 34 -1.48 22.12 -18.09
N ALA A 35 -1.26 21.13 -17.22
CA ALA A 35 -0.15 20.19 -17.36
C ALA A 35 -0.32 19.28 -18.59
N ALA A 36 -1.52 18.76 -18.82
CA ALA A 36 -1.84 17.95 -19.99
C ALA A 36 -1.63 18.71 -21.30
N GLN A 37 -2.03 19.99 -21.37
CA GLN A 37 -1.78 20.88 -22.53
C GLN A 37 -0.28 21.06 -22.83
N ARG A 38 0.58 20.96 -21.82
CA ARG A 38 2.05 21.01 -21.97
C ARG A 38 2.70 19.65 -22.19
N GLY A 39 1.92 18.56 -22.20
CA GLY A 39 2.44 17.19 -22.27
C GLY A 39 3.19 16.76 -21.01
N GLU A 40 2.95 17.41 -19.86
CA GLU A 40 3.62 17.10 -18.60
C GLU A 40 2.88 16.01 -17.81
N ARG A 41 3.63 15.12 -17.16
CA ARG A 41 3.07 14.14 -16.21
C ARG A 41 2.64 14.83 -14.92
N VAL A 42 1.47 14.45 -14.40
CA VAL A 42 0.98 14.91 -13.11
C VAL A 42 1.06 13.79 -12.08
N ARG A 43 1.62 14.07 -10.90
CA ARG A 43 1.54 13.18 -9.74
C ARG A 43 1.07 13.94 -8.51
N ALA A 44 0.11 13.36 -7.79
CA ALA A 44 -0.29 13.88 -6.50
C ALA A 44 0.61 13.34 -5.39
N VAL A 45 0.95 14.19 -4.44
CA VAL A 45 1.69 13.84 -3.23
C VAL A 45 0.90 14.26 -2.00
N GLY A 46 0.76 13.32 -1.07
CA GLY A 46 0.28 13.60 0.29
C GLY A 46 1.43 14.06 1.17
N THR A 47 1.78 13.27 2.18
CA THR A 47 2.87 13.57 3.12
C THR A 47 4.21 12.93 2.75
N GLY A 48 4.31 12.28 1.57
CA GLY A 48 5.55 11.67 1.09
C GLY A 48 5.99 10.43 1.87
N HIS A 49 5.08 9.74 2.55
CA HIS A 49 5.40 8.57 3.39
C HIS A 49 5.58 7.25 2.63
N SER A 50 5.25 7.18 1.34
CA SER A 50 5.50 5.97 0.55
C SER A 50 7.00 5.69 0.41
N PHE A 51 7.40 4.43 0.55
CA PHE A 51 8.76 3.97 0.27
C PHE A 51 9.05 3.85 -1.24
N THR A 52 8.00 3.73 -2.05
CA THR A 52 8.09 3.64 -3.52
C THR A 52 8.12 5.02 -4.17
N ASP A 53 8.51 5.06 -5.44
CA ASP A 53 8.57 6.26 -6.28
C ASP A 53 7.20 6.67 -6.85
N CYS A 54 6.08 6.16 -6.31
CA CYS A 54 4.73 6.38 -6.87
C CYS A 54 4.33 7.87 -6.98
N ALA A 55 4.92 8.73 -6.13
CA ALA A 55 4.70 10.18 -6.16
C ALA A 55 5.75 10.94 -7.00
N CYS A 56 6.81 10.29 -7.45
CA CYS A 56 7.88 10.93 -8.21
C CYS A 56 7.43 11.28 -9.63
N THR A 57 7.83 12.48 -10.07
CA THR A 57 7.58 12.99 -11.42
C THR A 57 8.65 14.00 -11.79
N ASP A 58 8.90 14.13 -13.09
CA ASP A 58 9.64 15.23 -13.72
C ASP A 58 8.71 16.34 -14.23
N GLY A 59 7.39 16.10 -14.23
CA GLY A 59 6.37 17.09 -14.55
C GLY A 59 5.82 17.80 -13.31
N VAL A 60 4.50 17.97 -13.26
CA VAL A 60 3.81 18.69 -12.19
C VAL A 60 3.54 17.79 -10.99
N MET A 61 4.04 18.21 -9.83
CA MET A 61 3.70 17.60 -8.56
C MET A 61 2.59 18.39 -7.87
N VAL A 62 1.47 17.73 -7.57
CA VAL A 62 0.33 18.32 -6.85
C VAL A 62 0.47 17.98 -5.37
N ASP A 63 0.81 18.98 -4.56
CA ASP A 63 0.81 18.87 -3.10
C ASP A 63 -0.62 18.99 -2.57
N MET A 64 -1.16 17.87 -2.07
CA MET A 64 -2.53 17.79 -1.57
C MET A 64 -2.72 18.49 -0.21
N ALA A 65 -1.68 19.06 0.40
CA ALA A 65 -1.78 19.77 1.68
C ALA A 65 -2.70 21.00 1.65
N GLY A 66 -3.10 21.51 0.48
CA GLY A 66 -4.13 22.56 0.37
C GLY A 66 -5.58 22.05 0.53
N MET A 67 -5.80 20.74 0.49
CA MET A 67 -7.13 20.12 0.49
C MET A 67 -7.28 19.15 1.68
N GLN A 68 -7.44 19.67 2.90
CA GLN A 68 -7.46 18.87 4.14
C GLN A 68 -8.76 18.96 4.96
N ARG A 69 -9.81 19.60 4.44
CA ARG A 69 -11.05 19.84 5.20
C ARG A 69 -11.87 18.56 5.37
N VAL A 70 -12.50 18.42 6.52
CA VAL A 70 -13.68 17.58 6.71
C VAL A 70 -14.86 18.35 6.11
N ILE A 71 -15.49 17.80 5.08
CA ILE A 71 -16.56 18.45 4.33
C ILE A 71 -17.91 18.21 5.01
N ASP A 72 -18.17 16.96 5.39
CA ASP A 72 -19.43 16.55 5.98
C ASP A 72 -19.24 15.34 6.90
N VAL A 73 -20.04 15.26 7.96
CA VAL A 73 -20.08 14.12 8.89
C VAL A 73 -21.52 13.86 9.31
N ASP A 74 -22.06 12.75 8.81
CA ASP A 74 -23.37 12.25 9.20
C ASP A 74 -23.20 11.14 10.24
N VAL A 75 -23.49 11.50 11.49
CA VAL A 75 -23.42 10.59 12.65
C VAL A 75 -24.47 9.49 12.56
N ALA A 76 -25.64 9.77 11.98
CA ALA A 76 -26.74 8.81 11.91
C ALA A 76 -26.46 7.71 10.89
N THR A 77 -25.89 8.05 9.73
CA THR A 77 -25.52 7.05 8.71
C THR A 77 -24.12 6.47 8.91
N GLY A 78 -23.28 7.13 9.72
CA GLY A 78 -21.88 6.73 9.93
C GLY A 78 -21.03 7.00 8.70
N LEU A 79 -21.23 8.15 8.05
CA LEU A 79 -20.50 8.56 6.86
C LEU A 79 -19.76 9.89 7.09
N ALA A 80 -18.51 9.95 6.65
CA ALA A 80 -17.71 11.17 6.69
C ALA A 80 -17.08 11.47 5.33
N THR A 81 -17.34 12.65 4.79
CA THR A 81 -16.73 13.12 3.53
C THR A 81 -15.59 14.08 3.84
N VAL A 82 -14.42 13.80 3.27
CA VAL A 82 -13.18 14.52 3.54
C VAL A 82 -12.41 14.80 2.26
N GLN A 83 -11.65 15.89 2.25
CA GLN A 83 -10.73 16.17 1.16
C GLN A 83 -9.53 15.21 1.16
N GLY A 84 -9.00 14.91 -0.02
CA GLY A 84 -8.02 13.84 -0.21
C GLY A 84 -6.69 14.06 0.50
N GLY A 85 -6.30 15.32 0.71
CA GLY A 85 -5.10 15.67 1.46
C GLY A 85 -5.23 15.57 2.98
N ALA A 86 -6.43 15.36 3.52
CA ALA A 86 -6.68 15.30 4.96
C ALA A 86 -5.77 14.26 5.61
N ARG A 87 -4.96 14.69 6.58
CA ARG A 87 -4.04 13.80 7.29
C ARG A 87 -4.79 12.97 8.32
N LEU A 88 -4.42 11.70 8.48
CA LEU A 88 -5.12 10.77 9.35
C LEU A 88 -5.18 11.25 10.81
N HIS A 89 -4.06 11.72 11.39
CA HIS A 89 -4.02 12.20 12.77
C HIS A 89 -5.05 13.32 13.10
N PRO A 90 -5.04 14.49 12.42
CA PRO A 90 -6.03 15.53 12.68
C PRO A 90 -7.44 15.16 12.22
N LEU A 91 -7.58 14.30 11.20
CA LEU A 91 -8.88 13.79 10.78
C LEU A 91 -9.55 12.98 11.90
N PHE A 92 -8.81 12.06 12.52
CA PHE A 92 -9.36 11.20 13.56
C PHE A 92 -9.68 11.96 14.85
N ALA A 93 -8.87 12.97 15.19
CA ALA A 93 -9.19 13.86 16.31
C ALA A 93 -10.55 14.55 16.09
N GLN A 94 -10.81 15.08 14.89
CA GLN A 94 -12.08 15.73 14.54
C GLN A 94 -13.27 14.74 14.49
N LEU A 95 -13.06 13.50 14.06
CA LEU A 95 -14.12 12.47 14.12
C LEU A 95 -14.42 12.08 15.56
N ALA A 96 -13.39 11.97 16.41
CA ALA A 96 -13.54 11.60 17.82
C ALA A 96 -14.33 12.65 18.61
N GLU A 97 -14.20 13.94 18.29
CA GLU A 97 -15.04 15.02 18.86
C GLU A 97 -16.54 14.81 18.60
N ARG A 98 -16.89 14.07 17.56
CA ARG A 98 -18.26 13.71 17.18
C ARG A 98 -18.66 12.30 17.64
N GLY A 99 -17.84 11.66 18.48
CA GLY A 99 -18.08 10.30 18.95
C GLY A 99 -17.90 9.24 17.85
N LEU A 100 -17.07 9.49 16.84
CA LEU A 100 -16.82 8.59 15.72
C LEU A 100 -15.33 8.24 15.57
N GLY A 101 -15.04 7.14 14.90
CA GLY A 101 -13.69 6.72 14.53
C GLY A 101 -13.68 5.83 13.28
N LEU A 102 -12.49 5.52 12.77
CA LEU A 102 -12.36 4.47 11.76
C LEU A 102 -12.49 3.10 12.42
N GLU A 103 -13.00 2.14 11.65
CA GLU A 103 -13.00 0.75 12.08
C GLU A 103 -11.55 0.28 12.27
N ASN A 104 -10.73 0.41 11.24
CA ASN A 104 -9.33 0.03 11.28
C ASN A 104 -8.43 1.09 10.62
N GLN A 105 -7.17 1.15 11.03
CA GLN A 105 -6.15 2.04 10.44
C GLN A 105 -4.75 1.41 10.55
N GLY A 106 -3.81 1.94 9.77
CA GLY A 106 -2.40 1.57 9.91
C GLY A 106 -1.72 2.17 11.15
N ASP A 107 -0.48 1.75 11.41
CA ASP A 107 0.33 2.21 12.53
C ASP A 107 0.94 3.62 12.35
N ILE A 108 0.84 4.18 11.14
CA ILE A 108 1.25 5.54 10.79
C ILE A 108 0.05 6.45 10.53
N ASP A 109 -0.14 7.45 11.39
CA ASP A 109 -1.21 8.46 11.27
C ASP A 109 -0.77 9.76 10.55
N LYS A 110 0.43 9.78 9.98
CA LYS A 110 0.98 10.93 9.23
C LYS A 110 0.57 10.95 7.77
N GLN A 111 0.02 9.86 7.25
CA GLN A 111 -0.41 9.75 5.86
C GLN A 111 -1.59 10.71 5.59
N SER A 112 -1.70 11.21 4.35
CA SER A 112 -2.97 11.74 3.84
C SER A 112 -3.95 10.59 3.61
N ILE A 113 -5.25 10.83 3.71
CA ILE A 113 -6.27 9.80 3.53
C ILE A 113 -6.19 9.13 2.14
N THR A 114 -6.02 9.90 1.06
CA THR A 114 -5.90 9.29 -0.29
C THR A 114 -4.56 8.62 -0.51
N GLY A 115 -3.50 9.13 0.09
CA GLY A 115 -2.22 8.44 0.16
C GLY A 115 -2.33 7.07 0.85
N ALA A 116 -3.10 6.98 1.94
CA ALA A 116 -3.33 5.73 2.65
C ALA A 116 -4.24 4.76 1.87
N THR A 117 -5.33 5.25 1.27
CA THR A 117 -6.26 4.38 0.53
C THR A 117 -5.68 3.91 -0.79
N ALA A 118 -5.04 4.80 -1.57
CA ALA A 118 -4.51 4.48 -2.90
C ALA A 118 -3.41 3.40 -2.87
N THR A 119 -2.71 3.23 -1.75
CA THR A 119 -1.70 2.17 -1.54
C THR A 119 -2.21 1.03 -0.65
N ALA A 120 -3.52 0.95 -0.40
CA ALA A 120 -4.13 -0.08 0.43
C ALA A 120 -3.51 -0.19 1.85
N THR A 121 -3.22 0.93 2.49
CA THR A 121 -2.85 0.98 3.92
C THR A 121 -3.87 0.17 4.72
N HIS A 122 -3.38 -0.64 5.65
CA HIS A 122 -4.17 -1.56 6.44
C HIS A 122 -3.67 -1.55 7.88
N GLY A 123 -4.53 -1.94 8.79
CA GLY A 123 -4.15 -2.26 10.16
C GLY A 123 -4.10 -3.77 10.38
N THR A 124 -3.85 -4.16 11.62
CA THR A 124 -3.91 -5.54 12.08
C THR A 124 -5.37 -6.00 12.25
N GLY A 125 -5.61 -7.31 12.16
CA GLY A 125 -6.83 -8.00 12.54
C GLY A 125 -7.46 -8.85 11.43
N ALA A 126 -7.59 -10.16 11.67
CA ALA A 126 -8.04 -11.14 10.66
C ALA A 126 -9.50 -10.95 10.19
N ARG A 127 -10.30 -10.17 10.93
CA ARG A 127 -11.67 -9.79 10.60
C ARG A 127 -11.79 -8.39 10.00
N PHE A 128 -10.69 -7.64 9.98
CA PHE A 128 -10.68 -6.24 9.57
C PHE A 128 -9.99 -6.06 8.23
N THR A 129 -10.62 -5.28 7.37
CA THR A 129 -10.11 -4.96 6.04
C THR A 129 -9.17 -3.75 6.09
N ASN A 130 -8.58 -3.43 4.95
CA ASN A 130 -7.73 -2.25 4.82
C ASN A 130 -8.54 -0.94 4.86
N VAL A 131 -7.86 0.20 4.93
CA VAL A 131 -8.51 1.52 4.98
C VAL A 131 -9.29 1.82 3.70
N SER A 132 -8.85 1.31 2.54
CA SER A 132 -9.56 1.54 1.28
C SER A 132 -10.92 0.85 1.24
N ALA A 133 -11.14 -0.25 1.96
CA ALA A 133 -12.46 -0.89 2.14
C ALA A 133 -13.49 -0.05 2.87
N GLN A 134 -13.05 0.96 3.62
CA GLN A 134 -13.94 1.88 4.31
C GLN A 134 -14.40 3.02 3.40
N VAL A 135 -13.79 3.23 2.23
CA VAL A 135 -14.29 4.18 1.22
C VAL A 135 -15.62 3.65 0.67
N VAL A 136 -16.64 4.50 0.58
CA VAL A 136 -17.95 4.20 -0.03
C VAL A 136 -18.22 5.03 -1.29
N SER A 137 -17.52 6.15 -1.43
CA SER A 137 -17.55 7.02 -2.62
C SER A 137 -16.25 7.83 -2.68
N LEU A 138 -15.82 8.19 -3.89
CA LEU A 138 -14.68 9.08 -4.09
C LEU A 138 -14.92 10.01 -5.27
N ARG A 139 -14.23 11.15 -5.25
CA ARG A 139 -14.20 12.11 -6.36
C ARG A 139 -12.81 12.11 -6.98
N LEU A 140 -12.74 11.91 -8.30
CA LEU A 140 -11.51 11.72 -9.05
C LEU A 140 -11.41 12.77 -10.15
N VAL A 141 -10.34 13.56 -10.15
CA VAL A 141 -9.98 14.46 -11.24
C VAL A 141 -9.21 13.65 -12.29
N THR A 142 -9.75 13.55 -13.49
CA THR A 142 -9.15 12.85 -14.63
C THR A 142 -8.11 13.71 -15.35
N ALA A 143 -7.36 13.12 -16.30
CA ALA A 143 -6.41 13.86 -17.12
C ALA A 143 -7.06 14.97 -17.98
N GLY A 144 -8.35 14.85 -18.29
CA GLY A 144 -9.12 15.87 -19.00
C GLY A 144 -9.61 17.02 -18.11
N GLY A 145 -9.43 16.93 -16.79
CA GLY A 145 -9.97 17.87 -15.82
C GLY A 145 -11.38 17.56 -15.34
N ASP A 146 -12.05 16.57 -15.94
CA ASP A 146 -13.37 16.12 -15.50
C ASP A 146 -13.30 15.56 -14.08
N ILE A 147 -14.33 15.84 -13.28
CA ILE A 147 -14.48 15.33 -11.91
C ILE A 147 -15.51 14.21 -11.92
N LEU A 148 -15.03 12.98 -11.82
CA LEU A 148 -15.89 11.80 -11.70
C LEU A 148 -16.25 11.56 -10.24
N THR A 149 -17.49 11.18 -9.97
CA THR A 149 -17.92 10.66 -8.67
C THR A 149 -18.14 9.16 -8.82
N LEU A 150 -17.35 8.36 -8.10
CA LEU A 150 -17.33 6.91 -8.20
C LEU A 150 -17.73 6.28 -6.87
N SER A 151 -18.78 5.45 -6.87
CA SER A 151 -19.29 4.76 -5.67
C SER A 151 -19.51 3.26 -5.88
N GLU A 152 -19.51 2.79 -7.12
CA GLU A 152 -19.73 1.38 -7.48
C GLU A 152 -19.07 1.04 -8.83
N GLY A 153 -19.04 -0.26 -9.16
CA GLY A 153 -18.44 -0.76 -10.40
C GLY A 153 -16.92 -0.88 -10.37
N ASP A 154 -16.35 -1.35 -11.47
CA ASP A 154 -14.91 -1.67 -11.58
C ASP A 154 -14.03 -0.42 -11.49
N ASP A 155 -14.46 0.71 -12.07
CA ASP A 155 -13.73 1.98 -12.00
C ASP A 155 -13.57 2.47 -10.55
N TYR A 156 -14.62 2.34 -9.75
CA TYR A 156 -14.58 2.63 -8.32
C TYR A 156 -13.62 1.71 -7.56
N LEU A 157 -13.68 0.40 -7.83
CA LEU A 157 -12.79 -0.58 -7.21
C LEU A 157 -11.33 -0.31 -7.57
N ALA A 158 -11.04 0.03 -8.83
CA ALA A 158 -9.71 0.37 -9.30
C ALA A 158 -9.22 1.70 -8.71
N ALA A 159 -10.08 2.73 -8.64
CA ALA A 159 -9.72 4.03 -8.09
C ALA A 159 -9.37 3.98 -6.61
N ARG A 160 -10.01 3.11 -5.82
CA ARG A 160 -9.77 2.94 -4.38
C ARG A 160 -8.35 2.50 -4.03
N VAL A 161 -7.69 1.73 -4.91
CA VAL A 161 -6.30 1.26 -4.76
C VAL A 161 -5.57 1.50 -6.09
N SER A 162 -5.45 2.77 -6.46
CA SER A 162 -4.97 3.19 -7.77
C SER A 162 -3.48 3.51 -7.85
N ILE A 163 -2.75 3.45 -6.73
CA ILE A 163 -1.36 3.91 -6.58
C ILE A 163 -1.10 5.32 -7.15
N GLY A 164 -2.15 6.14 -7.29
CA GLY A 164 -2.11 7.48 -7.90
C GLY A 164 -1.97 7.49 -9.43
N ALA A 165 -2.34 6.42 -10.12
CA ALA A 165 -2.20 6.29 -11.58
C ALA A 165 -3.44 6.66 -12.40
N LEU A 166 -4.65 6.52 -11.82
CA LEU A 166 -5.91 6.70 -12.56
C LEU A 166 -6.41 8.15 -12.60
N GLY A 167 -5.86 9.02 -11.75
CA GLY A 167 -6.25 10.41 -11.59
C GLY A 167 -5.91 10.91 -10.19
N VAL A 168 -6.31 12.14 -9.87
CA VAL A 168 -6.11 12.72 -8.53
C VAL A 168 -7.40 12.64 -7.74
N ILE A 169 -7.41 11.84 -6.67
CA ILE A 169 -8.57 11.73 -5.78
C ILE A 169 -8.65 13.00 -4.92
N SER A 170 -9.66 13.83 -5.19
CA SER A 170 -9.88 15.10 -4.53
C SER A 170 -10.64 14.99 -3.22
N GLN A 171 -11.55 14.02 -3.11
CA GLN A 171 -12.37 13.76 -1.92
C GLN A 171 -12.68 12.26 -1.79
N VAL A 172 -12.89 11.81 -0.56
CA VAL A 172 -13.40 10.47 -0.25
C VAL A 172 -14.50 10.56 0.80
N THR A 173 -15.53 9.73 0.65
CA THR A 173 -16.53 9.45 1.69
C THR A 173 -16.21 8.11 2.31
N LEU A 174 -16.05 8.09 3.63
CA LEU A 174 -15.66 6.92 4.42
C LEU A 174 -16.81 6.47 5.32
N ARG A 175 -16.94 5.16 5.50
CA ARG A 175 -17.68 4.58 6.61
C ARG A 175 -16.88 4.80 7.90
N VAL A 176 -17.53 5.38 8.89
CA VAL A 176 -17.02 5.58 10.25
C VAL A 176 -17.92 4.84 11.23
N VAL A 177 -17.35 4.46 12.37
CA VAL A 177 -18.04 3.69 13.43
C VAL A 177 -18.11 4.51 14.71
N PRO A 178 -19.02 4.18 15.66
CA PRO A 178 -18.99 4.77 16.99
C PRO A 178 -17.61 4.67 17.62
N LEU A 179 -17.19 5.72 18.32
CA LEU A 179 -15.89 5.79 18.97
C LEU A 179 -15.77 4.68 20.02
N PHE A 180 -14.71 3.89 19.92
CA PHE A 180 -14.40 2.79 20.83
C PHE A 180 -13.05 2.97 21.51
N THR A 181 -12.86 2.24 22.61
CA THR A 181 -11.58 2.11 23.32
C THR A 181 -10.88 0.83 22.86
N LEU A 182 -9.56 0.88 22.74
CA LEU A 182 -8.72 -0.29 22.53
C LEU A 182 -7.95 -0.61 23.80
N HIS A 183 -7.89 -1.89 24.14
CA HIS A 183 -6.99 -2.44 25.15
C HIS A 183 -5.92 -3.22 24.41
N ARG A 184 -4.69 -2.73 24.50
CA ARG A 184 -3.51 -3.33 23.89
C ARG A 184 -2.63 -3.89 24.98
N ASP A 185 -2.25 -5.15 24.84
CA ASP A 185 -1.33 -5.85 25.72
C ASP A 185 -0.15 -6.36 24.89
N ASP A 186 1.04 -5.87 25.24
CA ASP A 186 2.31 -6.24 24.63
C ASP A 186 3.03 -7.19 25.60
N GLU A 187 3.44 -8.36 25.13
CA GLU A 187 4.09 -9.40 25.93
C GLU A 187 5.28 -10.02 25.20
N LEU A 188 6.30 -10.44 25.95
CA LEU A 188 7.42 -11.20 25.40
C LEU A 188 7.14 -12.69 25.49
N ARG A 189 7.25 -13.40 24.37
CA ARG A 189 7.01 -14.84 24.28
C ARG A 189 8.09 -15.51 23.41
N PRO A 190 8.47 -16.77 23.69
CA PRO A 190 9.30 -17.52 22.77
C PRO A 190 8.68 -17.52 21.37
N LEU A 191 9.51 -17.32 20.34
CA LEU A 191 9.03 -17.32 18.95
C LEU A 191 8.39 -18.66 18.60
N ALA A 192 8.96 -19.77 19.06
CA ALA A 192 8.44 -21.12 18.82
C ALA A 192 6.99 -21.24 19.32
N ASP A 193 6.73 -20.88 20.57
CA ASP A 193 5.39 -20.91 21.18
C ASP A 193 4.42 -19.95 20.47
N THR A 194 4.89 -18.77 20.09
CA THR A 194 4.11 -17.76 19.36
C THR A 194 3.64 -18.31 18.01
N LEU A 195 4.55 -18.98 17.29
CA LEU A 195 4.25 -19.59 16.01
C LEU A 195 3.39 -20.84 16.15
N GLU A 196 3.56 -21.62 17.22
CA GLU A 196 2.75 -22.81 17.52
C GLU A 196 1.28 -22.44 17.76
N ARG A 197 1.04 -21.40 18.57
CA ARG A 197 -0.29 -20.91 18.95
C ARG A 197 -0.82 -19.80 18.06
N LEU A 198 -0.23 -19.61 16.88
CA LEU A 198 -0.51 -18.48 16.00
C LEU A 198 -2.00 -18.36 15.66
N ASP A 199 -2.64 -19.47 15.33
CA ASP A 199 -4.04 -19.45 14.93
C ASP A 199 -4.98 -19.12 16.08
N GLU A 200 -4.72 -19.67 17.26
CA GLU A 200 -5.44 -19.37 18.50
C GLU A 200 -5.36 -17.87 18.82
N GLN A 201 -4.16 -17.29 18.74
CA GLN A 201 -3.93 -15.88 19.02
C GLN A 201 -4.65 -14.96 18.03
N VAL A 202 -4.60 -15.31 16.74
CA VAL A 202 -5.23 -14.51 15.68
C VAL A 202 -6.76 -14.57 15.76
N ASP A 203 -7.33 -15.74 16.06
CA ASP A 203 -8.78 -15.92 16.11
C ASP A 203 -9.41 -15.49 17.44
N GLY A 204 -8.65 -15.58 18.53
CA GLY A 204 -9.08 -15.19 19.87
C GLY A 204 -9.05 -13.68 20.14
N ASN A 205 -8.45 -12.88 19.25
CA ASN A 205 -8.31 -11.43 19.42
C ASN A 205 -8.96 -10.64 18.26
N ASP A 206 -9.29 -9.37 18.50
CA ASP A 206 -9.68 -8.47 17.41
C ASP A 206 -8.46 -8.17 16.52
N HIS A 207 -7.32 -7.92 17.16
CA HIS A 207 -6.05 -7.68 16.49
C HIS A 207 -4.95 -8.50 17.17
N PHE A 208 -4.19 -9.25 16.39
CA PHE A 208 -2.98 -9.92 16.82
C PHE A 208 -1.85 -9.66 15.84
N GLU A 209 -0.72 -9.23 16.35
CA GLU A 209 0.52 -9.06 15.60
C GLU A 209 1.71 -9.38 16.49
N PHE A 210 2.87 -9.62 15.88
CA PHE A 210 4.09 -9.78 16.65
C PHE A 210 5.31 -9.27 15.90
N PHE A 211 6.33 -8.93 16.68
CA PHE A 211 7.61 -8.42 16.23
C PHE A 211 8.70 -9.37 16.65
N VAL A 212 9.58 -9.74 15.73
CA VAL A 212 10.73 -10.60 16.05
C VAL A 212 11.98 -10.14 15.32
N PHE A 213 13.07 -9.95 16.06
CA PHE A 213 14.36 -9.70 15.44
C PHE A 213 14.91 -10.98 14.80
N PRO A 214 15.44 -10.95 13.56
CA PRO A 214 15.89 -12.15 12.88
C PRO A 214 16.96 -12.97 13.60
N TYR A 215 17.73 -12.38 14.51
CA TYR A 215 18.77 -13.08 15.31
C TYR A 215 18.37 -13.34 16.77
N GLY A 216 17.13 -12.99 17.14
CA GLY A 216 16.53 -13.31 18.43
C GLY A 216 15.56 -14.49 18.32
N ASP A 217 15.24 -15.10 19.45
CA ASP A 217 14.29 -16.23 19.56
C ASP A 217 13.07 -15.88 20.43
N THR A 218 12.91 -14.60 20.78
CA THR A 218 11.77 -14.05 21.52
C THR A 218 11.03 -13.06 20.63
N ALA A 219 9.71 -13.19 20.57
CA ALA A 219 8.82 -12.27 19.90
C ALA A 219 8.17 -11.32 20.93
N LEU A 220 7.98 -10.06 20.56
CA LEU A 220 7.03 -9.18 21.22
C LEU A 220 5.67 -9.38 20.55
N THR A 221 4.78 -10.09 21.22
CA THR A 221 3.40 -10.27 20.80
C THR A 221 2.56 -9.10 21.26
N ARG A 222 1.63 -8.67 20.41
CA ARG A 222 0.69 -7.59 20.69
C ARG A 222 -0.72 -8.09 20.42
N THR A 223 -1.51 -8.21 21.47
CA THR A 223 -2.94 -8.48 21.41
C THR A 223 -3.69 -7.18 21.62
N THR A 224 -4.71 -6.93 20.81
CA THR A 224 -5.61 -5.79 21.02
C THR A 224 -7.06 -6.23 20.93
N ARG A 225 -7.87 -5.79 21.90
CA ARG A 225 -9.33 -5.96 21.92
C ARG A 225 -10.04 -4.60 21.89
N ARG A 226 -11.19 -4.55 21.21
CA ARG A 226 -12.13 -3.45 21.31
C ARG A 226 -12.92 -3.54 22.61
N SER A 227 -13.29 -2.38 23.12
CA SER A 227 -14.01 -2.24 24.38
C SER A 227 -14.80 -0.94 24.39
N ASP A 228 -15.93 -0.96 25.11
CA ASP A 228 -16.71 0.24 25.44
C ASP A 228 -16.30 0.83 26.79
N GLU A 229 -15.28 0.25 27.45
CA GLU A 229 -14.73 0.77 28.69
C GLU A 229 -14.18 2.18 28.50
N LYS A 230 -14.26 2.99 29.56
CA LYS A 230 -13.69 4.35 29.55
C LYS A 230 -12.17 4.28 29.31
N PRO A 231 -11.60 5.16 28.46
CA PRO A 231 -10.17 5.19 28.21
C PRO A 231 -9.40 5.52 29.51
N ARG A 232 -8.23 4.90 29.68
CA ARG A 232 -7.31 5.13 30.80
C ARG A 232 -5.94 5.51 30.23
N PRO A 233 -5.81 6.70 29.64
CA PRO A 233 -4.59 7.11 28.94
C PRO A 233 -3.42 7.20 29.92
N LEU A 234 -2.23 6.83 29.45
CA LEU A 234 -1.00 7.17 30.14
C LEU A 234 -0.84 8.70 30.19
N PRO A 235 -0.32 9.28 31.29
CA PRO A 235 0.01 10.68 31.34
C PRO A 235 0.89 11.07 30.15
N VAL A 236 0.55 12.18 29.48
CA VAL A 236 1.21 12.59 28.22
C VAL A 236 2.72 12.72 28.37
N TRP A 237 3.19 13.22 29.51
CA TRP A 237 4.63 13.33 29.80
C TRP A 237 5.30 11.96 29.87
N LYS A 238 4.66 10.96 30.49
CA LYS A 238 5.19 9.60 30.62
C LYS A 238 5.26 8.92 29.26
N ARG A 239 4.21 9.08 28.44
CA ARG A 239 4.19 8.60 27.06
C ARG A 239 5.34 9.23 26.25
N ARG A 240 5.52 10.55 26.34
CA ARG A 240 6.60 11.26 25.62
C ARG A 240 7.99 10.80 26.04
N ILE A 241 8.21 10.56 27.33
CA ILE A 241 9.49 10.04 27.83
C ILE A 241 9.76 8.65 27.25
N ASN A 242 8.78 7.75 27.32
CA ASN A 242 8.90 6.41 26.76
C ASN A 242 9.18 6.46 25.24
N ASP A 243 8.36 7.21 24.49
CA ASP A 243 8.52 7.38 23.04
C ASP A 243 9.93 7.90 22.70
N TYR A 244 10.43 8.90 23.44
CA TYR A 244 11.76 9.46 23.21
C TYR A 244 12.86 8.46 23.54
N ALA A 245 12.79 7.80 24.70
CA ALA A 245 13.78 6.83 25.13
C ALA A 245 13.87 5.65 24.15
N GLU A 246 12.73 5.09 23.75
CA GLU A 246 12.65 3.99 22.78
C GLU A 246 13.21 4.40 21.41
N ASN A 247 12.81 5.56 20.88
CA ASN A 247 13.30 6.04 19.59
C ASN A 247 14.78 6.44 19.64
N ALA A 248 15.27 6.98 20.75
CA ALA A 248 16.68 7.33 20.92
C ALA A 248 17.56 6.08 21.00
N ALA A 249 17.15 5.09 21.80
CA ALA A 249 17.84 3.80 21.91
C ALA A 249 17.88 3.07 20.56
N LEU A 250 16.73 2.97 19.88
CA LEU A 250 16.65 2.38 18.54
C LEU A 250 17.52 3.15 17.54
N SER A 251 17.47 4.48 17.54
CA SER A 251 18.31 5.31 16.67
C SER A 251 19.81 5.04 16.89
N LEU A 252 20.27 4.97 18.14
CA LEU A 252 21.66 4.69 18.46
C LEU A 252 22.06 3.31 17.95
N ILE A 253 21.25 2.29 18.23
CA ILE A 253 21.54 0.90 17.86
C ILE A 253 21.52 0.73 16.33
N CYS A 254 20.56 1.35 15.63
CA CYS A 254 20.53 1.36 14.18
C CYS A 254 21.74 2.08 13.56
N ARG A 255 22.23 3.17 14.17
CA ARG A 255 23.46 3.85 13.72
C ARG A 255 24.68 2.95 13.90
N THR A 256 24.80 2.30 15.05
CA THR A 256 25.88 1.35 15.32
C THR A 256 25.84 0.16 14.37
N GLY A 257 24.67 -0.45 14.16
CA GLY A 257 24.50 -1.56 13.21
C GLY A 257 24.77 -1.16 11.77
N ARG A 258 24.48 0.10 11.39
CA ARG A 258 24.84 0.65 10.07
C ARG A 258 26.36 0.79 9.91
N GLN A 259 27.06 1.23 10.95
CA GLN A 259 28.52 1.41 10.91
C GLN A 259 29.27 0.07 11.03
N PHE A 260 28.71 -0.89 11.75
CA PHE A 260 29.29 -2.21 11.99
C PHE A 260 28.27 -3.32 11.69
N PRO A 261 28.05 -3.67 10.40
CA PRO A 261 27.04 -4.65 9.99
C PRO A 261 27.20 -6.03 10.63
N SER A 262 28.44 -6.44 10.93
CA SER A 262 28.74 -7.71 11.61
C SER A 262 28.26 -7.76 13.06
N ALA A 263 27.95 -6.62 13.69
CA ALA A 263 27.41 -6.55 15.03
C ALA A 263 25.90 -6.81 15.08
N ALA A 264 25.21 -6.91 13.93
CA ALA A 264 23.75 -7.07 13.86
C ALA A 264 23.21 -8.22 14.72
N PRO A 265 23.81 -9.42 14.77
CA PRO A 265 23.32 -10.50 15.63
C PRO A 265 23.35 -10.14 17.13
N ALA A 266 24.44 -9.55 17.60
CA ALA A 266 24.60 -9.15 19.00
C ALA A 266 23.64 -8.00 19.37
N LEU A 267 23.51 -7.01 18.49
CA LEU A 267 22.61 -5.87 18.69
C LEU A 267 21.13 -6.29 18.67
N ASN A 268 20.74 -7.24 17.82
CA ASN A 268 19.38 -7.76 17.79
C ASN A 268 19.01 -8.50 19.09
N ARG A 269 19.94 -9.27 19.66
CA ARG A 269 19.74 -9.91 20.97
C ARG A 269 19.64 -8.89 22.10
N LEU A 270 20.48 -7.85 22.06
CA LEU A 270 20.38 -6.73 23.00
C LEU A 270 19.02 -6.03 22.89
N MET A 271 18.58 -5.69 21.68
CA MET A 271 17.27 -5.07 21.44
C MET A 271 16.14 -5.93 21.99
N THR A 272 16.18 -7.24 21.76
CA THR A 272 15.19 -8.19 22.27
C THR A 272 15.10 -8.15 23.79
N ASN A 273 16.24 -8.04 24.49
CA ASN A 273 16.28 -7.94 25.96
C ASN A 273 15.83 -6.58 26.50
N LEU A 274 15.89 -5.52 25.68
CA LEU A 274 15.43 -4.18 26.06
C LEU A 274 13.93 -3.98 25.83
N MET A 275 13.28 -4.87 25.07
CA MET A 275 11.84 -4.85 24.90
C MET A 275 11.17 -5.12 26.25
N SER A 276 10.09 -4.41 26.53
CA SER A 276 9.35 -4.53 27.80
C SER A 276 7.87 -4.75 27.51
N PRO A 277 7.18 -5.57 28.31
CA PRO A 277 5.73 -5.67 28.27
C PRO A 277 5.08 -4.30 28.52
N ALA A 278 3.91 -4.07 27.91
CA ALA A 278 3.17 -2.83 28.07
C ALA A 278 1.67 -3.03 27.88
N THR A 279 0.87 -2.38 28.72
CA THR A 279 -0.59 -2.31 28.57
C THR A 279 -1.01 -0.88 28.28
N VAL A 280 -1.86 -0.69 27.26
CA VAL A 280 -2.41 0.62 26.87
C VAL A 280 -3.93 0.51 26.73
N GLN A 281 -4.65 1.45 27.33
CA GLN A 281 -6.10 1.56 27.21
C GLN A 281 -6.48 3.00 26.85
N ASP A 282 -6.82 3.27 25.60
CA ASP A 282 -7.23 4.61 25.13
C ASP A 282 -8.12 4.47 23.88
N HIS A 283 -8.63 5.58 23.37
CA HIS A 283 -9.40 5.60 22.12
C HIS A 283 -8.59 5.01 20.97
N GLY A 284 -9.26 4.25 20.10
CA GLY A 284 -8.58 3.44 19.08
C GLY A 284 -7.58 4.23 18.22
N TRP A 285 -7.93 5.43 17.77
CA TRP A 285 -7.06 6.27 16.94
C TRP A 285 -5.74 6.68 17.61
N LYS A 286 -5.67 6.67 18.95
CA LYS A 286 -4.45 6.95 19.73
C LYS A 286 -3.64 5.69 20.03
N VAL A 287 -4.27 4.51 19.97
CA VAL A 287 -3.63 3.22 20.30
C VAL A 287 -3.07 2.54 19.05
N TYR A 288 -3.79 2.63 17.93
CA TYR A 288 -3.36 2.05 16.65
C TYR A 288 -2.03 2.67 16.17
N ALA A 289 -1.91 4.00 16.22
CA ALA A 289 -0.74 4.70 15.71
C ALA A 289 0.42 4.73 16.72
N SER A 290 1.63 4.52 16.22
CA SER A 290 2.86 4.62 17.02
C SER A 290 3.76 5.74 16.49
N ALA A 291 4.45 6.45 17.39
CA ALA A 291 5.42 7.47 17.00
C ALA A 291 6.71 6.82 16.47
N ARG A 292 6.88 6.82 15.13
CA ARG A 292 8.10 6.34 14.46
C ARG A 292 8.99 7.52 14.07
N ASN A 293 10.00 7.82 14.90
CA ASN A 293 10.92 8.94 14.65
C ASN A 293 12.23 8.50 13.99
N VAL A 294 12.53 7.20 14.00
CA VAL A 294 13.68 6.63 13.29
C VAL A 294 13.30 6.43 11.83
N LYS A 295 14.13 6.93 10.89
CA LYS A 295 13.93 6.68 9.46
C LYS A 295 14.38 5.28 9.08
N PHE A 296 13.50 4.54 8.44
CA PHE A 296 13.75 3.21 7.89
C PHE A 296 13.09 3.08 6.52
N THR A 297 13.38 1.98 5.84
CA THR A 297 12.68 1.54 4.63
C THR A 297 12.13 0.15 4.90
N GLU A 298 10.98 -0.16 4.33
CA GLU A 298 10.32 -1.44 4.53
C GLU A 298 9.83 -2.00 3.21
N MET A 299 9.92 -3.32 3.09
CA MET A 299 9.18 -4.09 2.11
C MET A 299 8.18 -4.98 2.83
N GLU A 300 7.02 -5.17 2.22
CA GLU A 300 5.96 -5.99 2.79
C GLU A 300 5.39 -6.93 1.73
N TYR A 301 5.09 -8.16 2.13
CA TYR A 301 4.44 -9.15 1.28
C TYR A 301 3.22 -9.72 1.98
N ALA A 302 2.13 -9.90 1.24
CA ALA A 302 0.96 -10.64 1.68
C ALA A 302 1.04 -12.10 1.20
N ILE A 303 0.94 -13.05 2.13
CA ILE A 303 0.90 -14.49 1.89
C ILE A 303 -0.35 -15.10 2.51
N PRO A 304 -0.86 -16.25 2.04
CA PRO A 304 -1.95 -16.95 2.72
C PRO A 304 -1.57 -17.32 4.16
N ARG A 305 -2.53 -17.21 5.08
CA ARG A 305 -2.31 -17.46 6.52
C ARG A 305 -1.76 -18.84 6.83
N GLU A 306 -2.15 -19.88 6.08
CA GLU A 306 -1.61 -21.23 6.27
C GLU A 306 -0.08 -21.31 6.10
N HIS A 307 0.52 -20.34 5.40
CA HIS A 307 1.97 -20.28 5.15
C HIS A 307 2.70 -19.32 6.09
N ALA A 308 2.01 -18.70 7.05
CA ALA A 308 2.59 -17.68 7.93
C ALA A 308 3.78 -18.20 8.74
N ARG A 309 3.60 -19.32 9.46
CA ARG A 309 4.65 -19.96 10.27
C ARG A 309 5.88 -20.27 9.44
N GLU A 310 5.67 -20.94 8.31
CA GLU A 310 6.75 -21.31 7.41
C GLU A 310 7.43 -20.08 6.79
N GLY A 311 6.67 -19.08 6.38
CA GLY A 311 7.17 -17.84 5.81
C GLY A 311 8.10 -17.10 6.76
N VAL A 312 7.68 -16.92 8.01
CA VAL A 312 8.51 -16.28 9.06
C VAL A 312 9.80 -17.06 9.28
N GLN A 313 9.72 -18.37 9.45
CA GLN A 313 10.90 -19.21 9.66
C GLN A 313 11.87 -19.14 8.48
N ARG A 314 11.38 -19.22 7.23
CA ARG A 314 12.21 -19.15 6.02
C ARG A 314 12.92 -17.81 5.88
N VAL A 315 12.25 -16.69 6.23
CA VAL A 315 12.87 -15.36 6.23
C VAL A 315 13.97 -15.28 7.28
N ILE A 316 13.71 -15.72 8.51
CA ILE A 316 14.69 -15.77 9.59
C ILE A 316 15.90 -16.62 9.19
N ASP A 317 15.67 -17.83 8.67
CA ASP A 317 16.73 -18.73 8.25
C ASP A 317 17.55 -18.13 7.10
N LEU A 318 16.90 -17.44 6.16
CA LEU A 318 17.59 -16.76 5.06
C LEU A 318 18.51 -15.66 5.61
N VAL A 319 18.00 -14.81 6.51
CA VAL A 319 18.78 -13.75 7.14
C VAL A 319 19.98 -14.32 7.89
N ARG A 320 19.77 -15.37 8.70
CA ARG A 320 20.83 -16.03 9.48
C ARG A 320 21.87 -16.70 8.58
N ARG A 321 21.45 -17.51 7.60
CA ARG A 321 22.34 -18.22 6.66
C ARG A 321 23.19 -17.27 5.82
N ARG A 322 22.63 -16.12 5.43
CA ARG A 322 23.32 -15.11 4.60
C ARG A 322 24.02 -14.03 5.43
N ASN A 323 23.92 -14.11 6.76
CA ASN A 323 24.42 -13.10 7.70
C ASN A 323 24.01 -11.66 7.31
N LEU A 324 22.73 -11.47 6.95
CA LEU A 324 22.25 -10.16 6.51
C LEU A 324 22.17 -9.20 7.71
N PRO A 325 22.62 -7.94 7.56
CA PRO A 325 22.64 -6.97 8.66
C PRO A 325 21.27 -6.30 8.87
N ILE A 326 20.25 -7.11 9.16
CA ILE A 326 18.89 -6.63 9.41
C ILE A 326 18.76 -6.17 10.86
N MET A 327 18.54 -4.87 11.04
CA MET A 327 18.54 -4.16 12.33
C MET A 327 17.14 -3.76 12.82
N PHE A 328 16.11 -4.11 12.07
CA PHE A 328 14.71 -3.91 12.44
C PHE A 328 14.02 -5.26 12.61
N PRO A 329 12.99 -5.35 13.46
CA PRO A 329 12.24 -6.59 13.61
C PRO A 329 11.46 -6.89 12.34
N LEU A 330 11.21 -8.18 12.10
CA LEU A 330 10.13 -8.62 11.24
C LEU A 330 8.82 -8.25 11.93
N GLU A 331 7.94 -7.57 11.21
CA GLU A 331 6.58 -7.29 11.67
C GLU A 331 5.64 -8.27 10.98
N VAL A 332 4.85 -9.00 11.77
CA VAL A 332 3.92 -10.00 11.26
C VAL A 332 2.51 -9.63 11.69
N ARG A 333 1.65 -9.37 10.71
CA ARG A 333 0.27 -8.90 10.88
C ARG A 333 -0.70 -9.73 10.07
N PHE A 334 -1.97 -9.68 10.46
CA PHE A 334 -3.06 -10.45 9.87
C PHE A 334 -4.13 -9.49 9.39
N GLY A 335 -4.72 -9.73 8.22
CA GLY A 335 -5.76 -8.87 7.67
C GLY A 335 -6.81 -9.66 6.90
N ALA A 336 -8.04 -9.15 6.89
CA ALA A 336 -9.07 -9.65 6.00
C ALA A 336 -8.80 -9.20 4.55
N PRO A 337 -9.15 -10.03 3.54
CA PRO A 337 -9.04 -9.64 2.15
C PRO A 337 -9.98 -8.47 1.83
N THR A 338 -9.55 -7.58 0.94
CA THR A 338 -10.28 -6.36 0.56
C THR A 338 -11.35 -6.59 -0.51
N MET A 339 -11.40 -7.78 -1.09
CA MET A 339 -12.39 -8.09 -2.12
C MET A 339 -13.77 -8.26 -1.47
N PRO A 340 -14.84 -7.68 -2.05
CA PRO A 340 -16.17 -8.14 -1.69
C PRO A 340 -16.19 -9.63 -1.99
N SER A 341 -16.69 -10.45 -1.06
CA SER A 341 -17.11 -11.79 -1.45
C SER A 341 -18.05 -11.58 -2.63
N CYS A 342 -17.69 -12.05 -3.82
CA CYS A 342 -18.67 -12.35 -4.84
C CYS A 342 -19.55 -13.46 -4.25
N ARG A 343 -20.47 -13.10 -3.35
CA ARG A 343 -21.66 -13.91 -3.14
C ARG A 343 -22.47 -13.71 -4.40
N PRO A 344 -22.77 -14.77 -5.18
CA PRO A 344 -23.88 -14.66 -6.10
C PRO A 344 -25.07 -14.24 -5.26
N ARG A 345 -25.66 -13.10 -5.59
CA ARG A 345 -26.97 -12.71 -5.08
C ARG A 345 -27.91 -13.80 -5.60
N MET A 346 -28.13 -14.86 -4.82
CA MET A 346 -29.18 -15.83 -5.10
C MET A 346 -30.51 -15.11 -4.88
N THR A 347 -30.92 -14.31 -5.85
CA THR A 347 -32.33 -14.01 -6.04
C THR A 347 -32.95 -15.29 -6.59
N ALA A 348 -33.55 -16.06 -5.70
CA ALA A 348 -34.39 -17.17 -6.07
C ALA A 348 -35.64 -16.63 -6.77
N THR A 349 -35.74 -16.88 -8.07
CA THR A 349 -37.03 -16.89 -8.78
C THR A 349 -37.04 -18.13 -9.70
N PRO A 350 -38.08 -18.99 -9.65
CA PRO A 350 -38.10 -20.24 -10.38
C PRO A 350 -38.73 -20.11 -11.78
N ALA A 351 -38.41 -21.08 -12.66
CA ALA A 351 -39.00 -21.39 -13.98
C ALA A 351 -38.67 -20.39 -15.12
N THR A 352 -38.33 -20.77 -16.35
CA THR A 352 -38.47 -22.01 -17.16
C THR A 352 -37.45 -21.96 -18.33
N SER A 353 -36.93 -23.13 -18.74
CA SER A 353 -36.06 -23.36 -19.92
C SER A 353 -36.79 -23.18 -21.28
N PRO A 354 -36.23 -23.51 -22.48
CA PRO A 354 -34.82 -23.65 -22.94
C PRO A 354 -34.55 -22.99 -24.33
N CYS A 355 -33.28 -22.86 -24.75
CA CYS A 355 -32.75 -23.28 -26.09
C CYS A 355 -31.37 -22.68 -26.46
N THR A 356 -30.37 -23.56 -26.46
CA THR A 356 -29.30 -23.81 -27.45
C THR A 356 -28.98 -22.77 -28.54
N SER A 357 -27.70 -22.41 -28.62
CA SER A 357 -26.84 -22.80 -29.76
C SER A 357 -25.35 -22.60 -29.45
N THR A 358 -24.56 -23.63 -29.76
CA THR A 358 -23.09 -23.64 -29.80
C THR A 358 -22.68 -23.88 -31.26
N PRO A 359 -21.50 -23.40 -31.67
CA PRO A 359 -20.52 -24.30 -32.27
C PRO A 359 -19.15 -24.08 -31.60
N ALA A 360 -18.63 -25.06 -30.86
CA ALA A 360 -17.83 -26.19 -31.35
C ALA A 360 -16.48 -25.77 -31.95
N TRP A 361 -15.42 -25.80 -31.13
CA TRP A 361 -14.05 -26.16 -31.54
C TRP A 361 -13.47 -27.19 -30.55
N SER A 362 -12.67 -28.10 -31.10
CA SER A 362 -12.44 -29.48 -30.67
C SER A 362 -11.26 -29.70 -29.72
N SER A 363 -11.48 -30.49 -28.66
CA SER A 363 -10.68 -31.61 -28.10
C SER A 363 -9.14 -31.51 -28.10
N LYS A 364 -8.37 -31.60 -26.99
CA LYS A 364 -8.28 -32.64 -25.92
C LYS A 364 -7.37 -32.12 -24.76
N PRO A 365 -7.22 -32.82 -23.62
CA PRO A 365 -7.33 -32.24 -22.27
C PRO A 365 -6.00 -32.01 -21.57
N ILE A 366 -5.94 -30.95 -20.75
CA ILE A 366 -5.04 -30.89 -19.59
C ILE A 366 -5.94 -30.75 -18.36
N SER A 367 -5.80 -31.71 -17.46
CA SER A 367 -6.51 -31.84 -16.19
C SER A 367 -6.59 -30.52 -15.42
N ALA A 368 -7.82 -30.06 -15.17
CA ALA A 368 -8.10 -28.97 -14.25
C ALA A 368 -7.86 -29.43 -12.80
N PRO A 369 -7.11 -28.68 -11.97
CA PRO A 369 -7.18 -28.87 -10.53
C PRO A 369 -8.55 -28.39 -10.04
N SER A 370 -9.14 -29.18 -9.14
CA SER A 370 -10.43 -28.99 -8.50
C SER A 370 -10.69 -27.54 -8.06
N LYS A 371 -11.91 -27.06 -8.33
CA LYS A 371 -12.53 -25.87 -7.76
C LYS A 371 -12.41 -25.88 -6.22
N ARG A 372 -11.35 -25.29 -5.67
CA ARG A 372 -11.35 -24.81 -4.28
C ARG A 372 -12.03 -23.45 -4.27
N SER A 373 -13.08 -23.35 -3.47
CA SER A 373 -13.82 -22.12 -3.21
C SER A 373 -12.89 -21.04 -2.64
N TRP A 374 -12.75 -19.92 -3.35
CA TRP A 374 -11.94 -18.75 -2.97
C TRP A 374 -12.58 -17.90 -1.85
N THR A 375 -13.36 -18.50 -0.96
CA THR A 375 -14.21 -17.78 0.00
C THR A 375 -13.61 -17.63 1.40
N ASN A 376 -12.38 -18.11 1.66
CA ASN A 376 -11.77 -18.08 3.02
C ASN A 376 -10.29 -17.64 3.09
N MET A 377 -9.74 -16.96 2.07
CA MET A 377 -8.33 -16.52 2.12
C MET A 377 -8.12 -15.35 3.10
N ARG A 378 -7.65 -15.65 4.31
CA ARG A 378 -7.07 -14.67 5.24
C ARG A 378 -5.59 -14.50 4.88
N ALA A 379 -5.14 -13.25 4.76
CA ALA A 379 -3.77 -12.94 4.38
C ALA A 379 -2.94 -12.57 5.62
N VAL A 380 -1.69 -13.03 5.62
CA VAL A 380 -0.64 -12.64 6.57
C VAL A 380 0.35 -11.78 5.84
N ARG A 381 0.73 -10.67 6.47
CA ARG A 381 1.75 -9.81 5.94
C ARG A 381 3.02 -9.90 6.75
N ILE A 382 4.13 -10.06 6.04
CA ILE A 382 5.48 -10.08 6.61
C ILE A 382 6.19 -8.82 6.13
N GLY A 383 6.36 -7.86 7.03
CA GLY A 383 7.18 -6.68 6.85
C GLY A 383 8.64 -7.00 7.16
N VAL A 384 9.55 -6.69 6.23
CA VAL A 384 10.99 -6.70 6.46
C VAL A 384 11.47 -5.25 6.36
N SER A 385 11.72 -4.66 7.52
CA SER A 385 12.29 -3.32 7.64
C SER A 385 13.83 -3.35 7.64
N ALA A 386 14.45 -2.35 7.03
CA ALA A 386 15.89 -2.13 7.02
C ALA A 386 16.24 -0.65 7.16
N THR A 387 17.45 -0.34 7.61
CA THR A 387 17.93 1.05 7.62
C THR A 387 18.40 1.46 6.22
N ILE A 388 18.07 2.70 5.82
CA ILE A 388 18.31 3.26 4.48
C ILE A 388 19.79 3.20 4.08
N ARG A 389 20.07 2.76 2.84
CA ARG A 389 21.40 2.78 2.17
C ARG A 389 21.32 3.60 0.87
N ALA A 390 22.39 4.33 0.54
CA ALA A 390 22.64 4.83 -0.83
C ALA A 390 23.21 3.70 -1.72
N PRO A 391 23.17 3.86 -3.06
CA PRO A 391 22.47 2.94 -3.96
C PRO A 391 23.04 1.51 -3.91
N ALA A 392 22.34 0.61 -3.26
CA ALA A 392 22.51 -0.81 -3.49
C ALA A 392 21.12 -1.38 -3.75
N ARG A 393 20.87 -1.75 -5.02
CA ARG A 393 19.61 -2.38 -5.46
C ARG A 393 19.44 -3.69 -4.70
N PHE A 394 18.51 -3.73 -3.76
CA PHE A 394 18.05 -4.97 -3.12
C PHE A 394 17.02 -5.60 -4.06
N VAL A 395 17.40 -6.66 -4.76
CA VAL A 395 16.51 -7.49 -5.58
C VAL A 395 16.49 -8.87 -4.94
N ILE A 396 15.36 -9.27 -4.36
CA ILE A 396 15.11 -10.68 -4.05
C ILE A 396 14.61 -11.32 -5.34
N GLY A 397 15.55 -11.83 -6.13
CA GLY A 397 15.22 -12.63 -7.32
C GLY A 397 14.73 -13.99 -6.88
N ILE A 398 13.43 -14.26 -7.05
CA ILE A 398 12.94 -15.64 -7.17
C ILE A 398 13.40 -16.10 -8.57
N PRO A 399 14.23 -17.16 -8.71
CA PRO A 399 14.60 -17.66 -10.02
C PRO A 399 13.39 -18.40 -10.60
N LEU A 400 12.60 -17.70 -11.43
CA LEU A 400 11.75 -18.36 -12.40
C LEU A 400 12.65 -18.76 -13.58
N GLY A 401 12.98 -20.05 -13.64
CA GLY A 401 13.68 -20.63 -14.77
C GLY A 401 12.82 -20.51 -16.03
N ILE A 402 13.20 -19.59 -16.91
CA ILE A 402 12.80 -19.61 -18.32
C ILE A 402 14.07 -19.41 -19.14
N ALA A 403 14.35 -20.38 -20.00
CA ALA A 403 15.52 -20.46 -20.86
C ALA A 403 15.66 -19.18 -21.71
N SER A 404 16.80 -18.48 -21.57
CA SER A 404 17.14 -17.39 -22.48
C SER A 404 17.67 -17.98 -23.79
N ARG A 405 16.90 -17.82 -24.87
CA ARG A 405 17.47 -17.81 -26.22
C ARG A 405 18.20 -16.48 -26.39
N ARG A 406 19.52 -16.57 -26.52
CA ARG A 406 20.40 -15.46 -26.89
C ARG A 406 20.02 -14.95 -28.28
N SER A 407 19.72 -13.66 -28.41
CA SER A 407 19.93 -12.93 -29.66
C SER A 407 21.05 -11.94 -29.42
N ALA A 408 22.19 -12.22 -30.07
CA ALA A 408 23.34 -11.35 -30.12
C ALA A 408 23.00 -10.13 -30.99
N ILE A 409 23.25 -8.92 -30.46
CA ILE A 409 23.41 -7.73 -31.29
C ILE A 409 24.89 -7.38 -31.20
N ALA A 410 25.61 -7.69 -32.28
CA ALA A 410 26.98 -7.28 -32.49
C ALA A 410 27.01 -5.80 -32.84
N SER A 411 27.87 -5.05 -32.14
CA SER A 411 28.31 -3.72 -32.52
C SER A 411 29.47 -3.82 -33.49
N THR A 412 29.38 -3.17 -34.65
CA THR A 412 30.53 -2.76 -35.46
C THR A 412 30.34 -1.30 -35.89
N PRO A 413 31.36 -0.44 -35.74
CA PRO A 413 31.30 0.95 -36.17
C PRO A 413 32.01 1.17 -37.51
N THR A 414 31.84 2.39 -38.04
CA THR A 414 32.64 3.09 -39.07
C THR A 414 32.47 2.69 -40.54
N GLY A 415 32.32 3.71 -41.41
CA GLY A 415 32.65 3.61 -42.82
C GLY A 415 31.92 4.60 -43.73
N SER A 416 32.59 5.70 -44.06
CA SER A 416 32.23 6.74 -45.02
C SER A 416 32.04 6.26 -46.47
N SER A 417 31.18 6.94 -47.24
CA SER A 417 31.52 7.66 -48.50
C SER A 417 30.36 7.69 -49.53
N SER A 418 30.35 8.81 -50.26
CA SER A 418 29.64 9.21 -51.49
C SER A 418 29.19 8.06 -52.44
N THR A 419 28.19 8.19 -53.32
CA THR A 419 28.11 9.14 -54.46
C THR A 419 26.76 8.95 -55.23
N THR A 420 26.25 10.04 -55.81
CA THR A 420 25.46 10.17 -57.08
C THR A 420 24.04 9.56 -57.28
N THR A 421 23.12 10.47 -57.60
CA THR A 421 21.77 10.43 -58.25
C THR A 421 21.78 9.89 -59.70
N PRO A 422 20.66 9.87 -60.50
CA PRO A 422 19.20 9.95 -60.25
C PRO A 422 18.33 8.97 -61.11
N GLY A 423 16.99 8.95 -60.93
CA GLY A 423 16.06 8.78 -62.08
C GLY A 423 14.76 7.97 -61.89
N GLY A 424 13.63 8.59 -62.29
CA GLY A 424 12.43 7.97 -62.92
C GLY A 424 11.35 7.43 -61.99
N SER A 425 10.26 8.15 -61.70
CA SER A 425 9.02 8.34 -62.50
C SER A 425 8.23 7.06 -62.81
N SER A 426 7.05 6.91 -62.20
CA SER A 426 5.74 6.67 -62.86
C SER A 426 4.70 6.03 -61.91
N ALA A 427 3.64 6.79 -61.62
CA ALA A 427 2.27 6.28 -61.49
C ALA A 427 1.69 6.11 -62.94
N PRO A 428 0.49 5.54 -63.23
CA PRO A 428 -0.73 5.63 -62.41
C PRO A 428 -1.79 4.49 -62.54
N ASP A 429 -2.92 4.73 -61.88
CA ASP A 429 -4.32 4.38 -62.23
C ASP A 429 -5.06 3.11 -61.74
N GLY A 430 -6.26 3.36 -61.20
CA GLY A 430 -7.46 2.50 -61.20
C GLY A 430 -7.98 2.08 -59.81
N ALA A 431 -8.69 2.92 -59.04
CA ALA A 431 -10.17 3.08 -59.00
C ALA A 431 -10.93 1.74 -58.80
N THR A 432 -11.65 1.45 -57.72
CA THR A 432 -12.93 2.07 -57.30
C THR A 432 -13.49 1.40 -56.02
N ASN A 433 -14.28 2.17 -55.24
CA ASN A 433 -15.36 1.80 -54.29
C ASN A 433 -15.02 0.84 -53.12
N GLY A 434 -15.34 1.08 -51.86
CA GLY A 434 -16.23 2.02 -51.19
C GLY A 434 -16.53 1.44 -49.79
N THR A 435 -16.91 2.33 -48.86
CA THR A 435 -17.54 2.02 -47.56
C THR A 435 -16.64 1.65 -46.37
N THR A 436 -16.24 2.71 -45.66
CA THR A 436 -16.20 2.88 -44.20
C THR A 436 -16.70 1.73 -43.31
N CYS A 437 -15.81 1.22 -42.45
CA CYS A 437 -16.01 1.21 -41.00
C CYS A 437 -14.64 1.20 -40.31
N ARG A 438 -14.37 2.25 -39.53
CA ARG A 438 -13.30 2.29 -38.54
C ARG A 438 -13.67 1.28 -37.46
N ASP A 439 -12.74 0.40 -37.11
CA ASP A 439 -12.66 -0.03 -35.72
C ASP A 439 -11.21 -0.02 -35.26
N GLN A 440 -11.02 0.71 -34.16
CA GLN A 440 -9.77 0.96 -33.49
C GLN A 440 -9.54 -0.17 -32.49
N SER A 441 -8.35 -0.77 -32.47
CA SER A 441 -7.59 -1.17 -31.27
C SER A 441 -6.41 -2.08 -31.65
N PRO A 442 -5.18 -1.72 -31.27
CA PRO A 442 -4.44 -2.63 -30.41
C PRO A 442 -3.66 -1.86 -29.34
N TRP A 443 -4.14 -1.90 -28.10
CA TRP A 443 -3.35 -1.57 -26.91
C TRP A 443 -3.51 -2.73 -25.94
N LEU A 444 -2.51 -3.61 -25.89
CA LEU A 444 -2.24 -4.52 -24.77
C LEU A 444 -0.89 -5.19 -25.03
N ALA A 445 0.18 -4.44 -24.77
CA ALA A 445 1.47 -5.02 -24.42
C ALA A 445 2.25 -3.98 -23.62
N THR A 446 2.82 -4.42 -22.51
CA THR A 446 3.74 -3.72 -21.58
C THR A 446 3.16 -2.66 -20.63
N CYS A 447 2.79 -3.13 -19.43
CA CYS A 447 3.21 -2.55 -18.14
C CYS A 447 3.61 -3.71 -17.22
#